data_AF-A0A1F6Z1E4-F1
#
_entry.id   AF-A0A1F6Z1E4-F1
#
_cell.length_a   1.000
_cell.length_b   1.000
_cell.length_c   1.000
_cell.angle_alpha   90.00
_cell.angle_beta   90.00
_cell.angle_gamma   90.00
#
_symmetry.space_group_name_H-M   'P 1'
#
loop_
_entity.id
_entity.type
_entity.pdbx_description
1 polymer ?
#
loop_
_entity_poly.entity_id
_entity_poly.type
_entity_poly.pdbx_seq_one_letter_code
_entity_poly.pdbx_strand_id
1 'polypeptide(L)'
;MCRLCQINPVYEFTNKRKLCGRCFIHYFEKKVLYTLRKFSLIKRDDIVGYKKENNFKSAVLEEILRFISEKSGINIVRLPNKQANKIAVDSSIDPEAEKVIKELIRGNAVNLKKNLPVEGKIIKPLYLFLDEEILLYAKLKKLKFSIEKETKDKIGRFIGESEKNHPEIKRAIVNSLLELYL
;
A
#
# COMPACT_ATOMS: atom_id res chain seq x y z
N MET A 1 -16.93 6.04 -19.72
CA MET A 1 -17.50 6.88 -18.64
C MET A 1 -17.30 6.19 -17.29
N CYS A 2 -17.19 6.92 -16.18
CA CYS A 2 -17.17 6.29 -14.85
C CYS A 2 -18.46 5.50 -14.62
N ARG A 3 -18.36 4.21 -14.21
CA ARG A 3 -19.53 3.34 -14.07
C ARG A 3 -20.56 3.84 -13.02
N LEU A 4 -20.08 4.57 -12.02
CA LEU A 4 -20.90 5.05 -10.90
C LEU A 4 -21.33 6.50 -11.09
N CYS A 5 -20.45 7.33 -11.66
CA CYS A 5 -20.55 8.78 -11.62
C CYS A 5 -20.73 9.40 -13.04
N GLN A 6 -20.60 8.62 -14.14
CA GLN A 6 -20.59 9.04 -15.57
C GLN A 6 -19.60 10.15 -16.01
N ILE A 7 -18.86 10.75 -15.09
CA ILE A 7 -17.80 11.76 -15.32
C ILE A 7 -16.53 11.13 -15.94
N ASN A 8 -15.67 11.98 -16.52
CA ASN A 8 -14.33 11.67 -17.03
C ASN A 8 -13.54 10.75 -16.07
N PRO A 9 -13.20 9.52 -16.50
CA PRO A 9 -12.50 8.57 -15.67
C PRO A 9 -11.02 8.94 -15.50
N VAL A 10 -10.47 8.67 -14.32
CA VAL A 10 -9.06 8.89 -13.98
C VAL A 10 -8.33 7.60 -13.61
N TYR A 11 -9.08 6.49 -13.49
CA TYR A 11 -8.57 5.16 -13.18
C TYR A 11 -9.35 4.10 -13.94
N GLU A 12 -8.65 3.07 -14.44
CA GLU A 12 -9.21 1.91 -15.13
C GLU A 12 -8.66 0.63 -14.51
N PHE A 13 -9.55 -0.27 -14.11
CA PHE A 13 -9.19 -1.60 -13.63
C PHE A 13 -8.84 -2.52 -14.82
N THR A 14 -8.14 -3.61 -14.55
CA THR A 14 -7.83 -4.64 -15.55
C THR A 14 -9.07 -5.25 -16.21
N ASN A 15 -10.18 -5.36 -15.48
CA ASN A 15 -11.49 -5.74 -16.00
C ASN A 15 -12.24 -4.60 -16.75
N LYS A 16 -11.54 -3.55 -17.19
CA LYS A 16 -12.04 -2.39 -17.94
C LYS A 16 -13.07 -1.51 -17.22
N ARG A 17 -13.33 -1.76 -15.93
CA ARG A 17 -14.16 -0.87 -15.11
C ARG A 17 -13.42 0.46 -14.91
N LYS A 18 -14.13 1.59 -15.02
CA LYS A 18 -13.53 2.93 -14.89
C LYS A 18 -14.12 3.72 -13.72
N LEU A 19 -13.27 4.47 -13.02
CA LEU A 19 -13.64 5.36 -11.90
C LEU A 19 -13.25 6.83 -12.20
N CYS A 20 -14.12 7.77 -11.86
CA CYS A 20 -13.75 9.19 -11.76
C CYS A 20 -13.02 9.47 -10.44
N GLY A 21 -12.46 10.67 -10.25
CA GLY A 21 -11.63 10.99 -9.08
C GLY A 21 -12.32 10.77 -7.73
N ARG A 22 -13.55 11.25 -7.55
CA ARG A 22 -14.32 11.05 -6.30
C ARG A 22 -14.62 9.58 -6.05
N CYS A 23 -15.08 8.89 -7.10
CA CYS A 23 -15.40 7.48 -7.07
C CYS A 23 -14.13 6.63 -6.77
N PHE A 24 -12.95 7.05 -7.24
CA PHE A 24 -11.65 6.42 -6.93
C PHE A 24 -11.20 6.64 -5.49
N ILE A 25 -11.27 7.87 -4.96
CA ILE A 25 -10.95 8.18 -3.55
C ILE A 25 -11.75 7.28 -2.61
N HIS A 26 -13.06 7.17 -2.84
CA HIS A 26 -13.94 6.32 -2.02
C HIS A 26 -13.56 4.84 -2.10
N TYR A 27 -13.26 4.34 -3.30
CA TYR A 27 -12.75 2.98 -3.49
C TYR A 27 -11.45 2.76 -2.71
N PHE A 28 -10.51 3.71 -2.81
CA PHE A 28 -9.21 3.64 -2.15
C PHE A 28 -9.36 3.59 -0.62
N GLU A 29 -10.11 4.52 -0.03
CA GLU A 29 -10.37 4.57 1.41
C GLU A 29 -11.10 3.31 1.90
N LYS A 30 -12.09 2.80 1.15
CA LYS A 30 -12.74 1.52 1.48
C LYS A 30 -11.78 0.34 1.44
N LYS A 31 -10.90 0.30 0.44
CA LYS A 31 -9.87 -0.74 0.31
C LYS A 31 -8.89 -0.67 1.48
N VAL A 32 -8.54 0.52 1.97
CA VAL A 32 -7.72 0.68 3.18
C VAL A 32 -8.42 0.05 4.38
N LEU A 33 -9.68 0.41 4.63
CA LEU A 33 -10.45 -0.16 5.74
C LEU A 33 -10.61 -1.68 5.62
N TYR A 34 -10.68 -2.21 4.39
CA TYR A 34 -10.63 -3.65 4.15
C TYR A 34 -9.27 -4.25 4.53
N THR A 35 -8.14 -3.67 4.08
CA THR A 35 -6.78 -4.14 4.41
C THR A 35 -6.55 -4.17 5.91
N LEU A 36 -6.91 -3.10 6.62
CA LEU A 36 -6.77 -3.01 8.08
C LEU A 36 -7.51 -4.13 8.80
N ARG A 37 -8.76 -4.41 8.39
CA ARG A 37 -9.59 -5.48 8.98
C ARG A 37 -9.08 -6.86 8.59
N LYS A 38 -8.79 -7.09 7.31
CA LYS A 38 -8.34 -8.40 6.79
C LYS A 38 -7.12 -8.91 7.54
N PHE A 39 -6.16 -8.03 7.83
CA PHE A 39 -4.91 -8.41 8.48
C PHE A 39 -4.84 -7.99 9.95
N SER A 40 -5.95 -7.55 10.54
CA SER A 40 -6.01 -7.05 11.93
C SER A 40 -4.87 -6.08 12.27
N LEU A 41 -4.59 -5.14 11.35
CA LEU A 41 -3.41 -4.27 11.43
C LEU A 41 -3.45 -3.34 12.64
N ILE A 42 -4.64 -2.88 13.02
CA ILE A 42 -4.84 -1.89 14.08
C ILE A 42 -6.03 -2.33 14.95
N LYS A 43 -5.94 -2.06 16.25
CA LYS A 43 -6.98 -2.24 17.27
C LYS A 43 -7.25 -0.90 17.97
N ARG A 44 -8.37 -0.81 18.68
CA ARG A 44 -8.70 0.37 19.50
C ARG A 44 -7.59 0.61 20.53
N ASP A 45 -7.32 1.88 20.82
CA ASP A 45 -6.30 2.34 21.76
C ASP A 45 -4.84 2.08 21.34
N ASP A 46 -4.62 1.58 20.12
CA ASP A 46 -3.27 1.50 19.56
C ASP A 46 -2.63 2.89 19.38
N ILE A 47 -1.32 2.96 19.65
CA ILE A 47 -0.49 4.13 19.37
C ILE A 47 0.37 3.80 18.16
N VAL A 48 -0.08 4.23 16.98
CA VAL A 48 0.54 3.92 15.70
C VAL A 48 1.58 4.98 15.35
N GLY A 49 2.85 4.58 15.37
CA GLY A 49 3.97 5.38 14.90
C GLY A 49 4.09 5.35 13.38
N TYR A 50 4.39 6.48 12.75
CA TYR A 50 4.74 6.54 11.32
C TYR A 50 5.93 7.47 11.08
N LYS A 51 6.68 7.23 10.00
CA LYS A 51 7.73 8.16 9.53
C LYS A 51 7.15 9.09 8.49
N LYS A 52 7.41 10.39 8.65
CA LYS A 52 7.07 11.41 7.66
C LYS A 52 8.28 11.65 6.76
N GLU A 53 8.13 11.31 5.50
CA GLU A 53 9.12 11.51 4.45
C GLU A 53 8.50 12.38 3.35
N ASN A 54 9.33 12.98 2.50
CA ASN A 54 8.85 13.82 1.41
C ASN A 54 8.33 13.02 0.20
N ASN A 55 8.00 11.74 0.36
CA ASN A 55 7.57 10.88 -0.74
C ASN A 55 6.03 10.73 -0.78
N PHE A 56 5.46 10.37 -1.93
CA PHE A 56 4.01 10.26 -2.10
C PHE A 56 3.38 9.16 -1.25
N LYS A 57 4.09 8.05 -0.98
CA LYS A 57 3.59 6.93 -0.17
C LYS A 57 3.49 7.32 1.30
N SER A 58 4.51 7.97 1.85
CA SER A 58 4.52 8.51 3.21
C SER A 58 3.44 9.58 3.40
N ALA A 59 3.27 10.48 2.43
CA ALA A 59 2.20 11.50 2.47
C ALA A 59 0.80 10.86 2.50
N VAL A 60 0.56 9.83 1.68
CA VAL A 60 -0.71 9.09 1.68
C VAL A 60 -0.90 8.29 2.96
N LEU A 61 0.15 7.66 3.47
CA LEU A 61 0.09 6.93 4.74
C LEU A 61 -0.32 7.86 5.89
N GLU A 62 0.29 9.03 5.99
CA GLU A 62 -0.06 10.05 7.01
C GLU A 62 -1.52 10.49 6.89
N GLU A 63 -2.00 10.78 5.67
CA GLU A 63 -3.40 11.15 5.41
C GLU A 63 -4.38 10.04 5.83
N ILE A 64 -4.06 8.79 5.47
CA ILE A 64 -4.88 7.63 5.81
C ILE A 64 -4.91 7.40 7.33
N LEU A 65 -3.78 7.48 8.01
CA LEU A 65 -3.69 7.30 9.46
C LEU A 65 -4.49 8.39 10.21
N ARG A 66 -4.46 9.64 9.75
CA ARG A 66 -5.29 10.72 10.30
C ARG A 66 -6.77 10.40 10.17
N PHE A 67 -7.21 10.05 8.96
CA PHE A 67 -8.59 9.66 8.68
C PHE A 67 -9.07 8.49 9.56
N ILE A 68 -8.22 7.51 9.84
CA ILE A 68 -8.54 6.36 10.71
C ILE A 68 -8.58 6.78 12.18
N SER A 69 -7.66 7.64 12.62
CA SER A 69 -7.57 8.15 13.99
C SER A 69 -8.84 8.86 14.42
N GLU A 70 -9.42 9.66 13.52
CA GLU A 70 -10.68 10.37 13.75
C GLU A 70 -11.89 9.43 13.96
N LYS A 71 -11.80 8.17 13.49
CA LYS A 71 -12.95 7.24 13.44
C LYS A 71 -12.82 6.01 14.32
N SER A 72 -11.60 5.59 14.66
CA SER A 72 -11.31 4.25 15.21
C SER A 72 -10.76 4.26 16.64
N GLY A 73 -10.64 5.44 17.26
CA GLY A 73 -10.09 5.55 18.63
C GLY A 73 -8.63 5.11 18.71
N ILE A 74 -7.85 5.42 17.68
CA ILE A 74 -6.41 5.12 17.64
C ILE A 74 -5.65 6.44 17.76
N ASN A 75 -4.48 6.39 18.39
CA ASN A 75 -3.57 7.54 18.47
C ASN A 75 -2.47 7.37 17.43
N ILE A 76 -2.11 8.46 16.76
CA ILE A 76 -1.02 8.45 15.78
C ILE A 76 0.11 9.34 16.26
N VAL A 77 1.35 8.88 16.12
CA VAL A 77 2.54 9.63 16.53
C VAL A 77 3.58 9.61 15.43
N ARG A 78 4.37 10.69 15.31
CA ARG A 78 5.53 10.70 14.41
C ARG A 78 6.70 10.02 15.08
N LEU A 79 7.41 9.16 14.36
CA LEU A 79 8.63 8.53 14.83
C LEU A 79 9.83 9.50 14.70
N PRO A 80 10.82 9.43 15.61
CA PRO A 80 10.94 8.47 16.73
C PRO A 80 10.10 8.87 17.95
N ASN A 81 9.18 7.99 18.37
CA ASN A 81 8.41 8.15 19.61
C ASN A 81 8.31 6.79 20.32
N LYS A 82 8.75 6.73 21.58
CA LYS A 82 8.82 5.49 22.36
C LYS A 82 7.44 4.94 22.78
N GLN A 83 6.39 5.76 22.73
CA GLN A 83 5.03 5.35 23.07
C GLN A 83 4.37 4.52 21.96
N ALA A 84 4.93 4.52 20.74
CA ALA A 84 4.38 3.77 19.62
C ALA A 84 4.41 2.26 19.90
N ASN A 85 3.24 1.63 19.94
CA ASN A 85 3.11 0.18 20.10
C ASN A 85 3.14 -0.55 18.75
N LYS A 86 2.79 0.15 17.66
CA LYS A 86 2.85 -0.30 16.27
C LYS A 86 3.60 0.71 15.41
N ILE A 87 4.21 0.23 14.34
CA ILE A 87 4.95 1.06 13.36
C ILE A 87 4.33 0.84 11.99
N ALA A 88 3.64 1.85 11.49
CA ALA A 88 3.12 1.85 10.13
C ALA A 88 4.22 2.27 9.15
N VAL A 89 4.45 1.44 8.14
CA VAL A 89 5.34 1.73 7.02
C VAL A 89 4.54 1.89 5.73
N ASP A 90 5.08 2.67 4.81
CA ASP A 90 4.44 3.09 3.56
C ASP A 90 4.66 2.09 2.40
N SER A 91 4.88 0.82 2.75
CA SER A 91 5.14 -0.24 1.77
C SER A 91 3.86 -0.68 1.04
N SER A 92 4.02 -0.90 -0.26
CA SER A 92 2.99 -1.18 -1.25
C SER A 92 3.28 -2.50 -1.98
N ILE A 93 2.40 -2.90 -2.91
CA ILE A 93 2.58 -4.15 -3.67
C ILE A 93 3.87 -4.15 -4.49
N ASP A 94 4.22 -3.02 -5.11
CA ASP A 94 5.38 -2.90 -5.98
C ASP A 94 6.70 -3.36 -5.31
N PRO A 95 7.16 -2.74 -4.20
CA PRO A 95 8.36 -3.16 -3.51
C PRO A 95 8.21 -4.52 -2.80
N GLU A 96 7.02 -4.89 -2.33
CA GLU A 96 6.83 -6.18 -1.66
C GLU A 96 6.90 -7.36 -2.64
N ALA A 97 6.31 -7.25 -3.84
CA ALA A 97 6.46 -8.25 -4.90
C ALA A 97 7.94 -8.41 -5.30
N GLU A 98 8.66 -7.30 -5.42
CA GLU A 98 10.10 -7.33 -5.71
C GLU A 98 10.91 -8.07 -4.65
N LYS A 99 10.64 -7.80 -3.37
CA LYS A 99 11.31 -8.47 -2.25
C LYS A 99 10.99 -9.97 -2.22
N VAL A 100 9.73 -10.34 -2.45
CA VAL A 100 9.32 -11.76 -2.50
C VAL A 100 10.09 -12.52 -3.57
N ILE A 101 10.17 -11.99 -4.78
CA ILE A 101 10.94 -12.63 -5.86
C ILE A 101 12.43 -12.67 -5.55
N LYS A 102 13.00 -11.61 -4.95
CA LYS A 102 14.40 -11.60 -4.52
C LYS A 102 14.70 -12.69 -3.50
N GLU A 103 13.86 -12.86 -2.49
CA GLU A 103 14.05 -13.91 -1.47
C GLU A 103 13.85 -15.31 -2.05
N LEU A 104 12.92 -15.50 -2.99
CA LEU A 104 12.75 -16.76 -3.72
C LEU A 104 13.99 -17.12 -4.54
N ILE A 105 14.55 -16.19 -5.31
CA ILE A 105 15.76 -16.41 -6.11
C ILE A 105 16.97 -16.74 -5.21
N ARG A 106 17.05 -16.12 -4.03
CA ARG A 106 18.08 -16.40 -3.04
C ARG A 106 17.92 -17.75 -2.33
N GLY A 107 16.77 -18.43 -2.51
CA GLY A 107 16.44 -19.67 -1.82
C GLY A 107 16.15 -19.48 -0.32
N ASN A 108 15.83 -18.27 0.13
CA ASN A 108 15.62 -17.98 1.56
C ASN A 108 14.12 -17.94 1.92
N ALA A 109 13.49 -19.12 1.93
CA ALA A 109 12.06 -19.25 2.23
C ALA A 109 11.68 -18.74 3.63
N VAL A 110 12.60 -18.77 4.60
CA VAL A 110 12.36 -18.29 5.97
C VAL A 110 12.09 -16.78 5.98
N ASN A 111 12.78 -16.03 5.13
CA ASN A 111 12.63 -14.58 5.04
C ASN A 111 11.32 -14.13 4.38
N LEU A 112 10.63 -14.99 3.63
CA LEU A 112 9.36 -14.65 2.98
C LEU A 112 8.29 -14.19 3.98
N LYS A 113 8.31 -14.72 5.21
CA LYS A 113 7.39 -14.30 6.28
C LYS A 113 7.56 -12.83 6.68
N LYS A 114 8.74 -12.23 6.47
CA LYS A 114 9.00 -10.80 6.73
C LYS A 114 8.28 -9.90 5.71
N ASN A 115 7.91 -10.46 4.57
CA ASN A 115 7.15 -9.74 3.55
C ASN A 115 5.64 -9.75 3.81
N LEU A 116 5.15 -10.35 4.89
CA LEU A 116 3.74 -10.29 5.26
C LEU A 116 3.30 -8.86 5.65
N PRO A 117 1.98 -8.58 5.68
CA PRO A 117 1.42 -7.28 6.06
C PRO A 117 1.73 -6.88 7.52
N VAL A 118 2.01 -7.86 8.37
CA VAL A 118 2.34 -7.71 9.79
C VAL A 118 3.65 -8.43 10.08
N GLU A 119 4.62 -7.72 10.65
CA GLU A 119 5.89 -8.26 11.11
C GLU A 119 6.19 -7.71 12.52
N GLY A 120 5.83 -8.49 13.55
CA GLY A 120 5.92 -8.04 14.94
C GLY A 120 5.09 -6.76 15.19
N LYS A 121 5.77 -5.64 15.46
CA LYS A 121 5.13 -4.33 15.63
C LYS A 121 4.92 -3.57 14.31
N ILE A 122 5.56 -4.00 13.22
CA ILE A 122 5.48 -3.34 11.93
C ILE A 122 4.19 -3.75 11.23
N ILE A 123 3.48 -2.75 10.70
CA ILE A 123 2.24 -2.93 9.91
C ILE A 123 2.38 -2.20 8.58
N LYS A 124 1.76 -2.74 7.53
CA LYS A 124 1.80 -2.19 6.16
C LYS A 124 0.38 -1.82 5.69
N PRO A 125 -0.18 -0.64 6.05
CA PRO A 125 -1.56 -0.31 5.68
C PRO A 125 -1.81 -0.20 4.17
N LEU A 126 -0.77 0.13 3.40
CA LEU A 126 -0.81 0.27 1.94
C LEU A 126 -0.43 -1.03 1.20
N TYR A 127 -0.33 -2.16 1.90
CA TYR A 127 0.20 -3.42 1.38
C TYR A 127 -0.50 -3.97 0.13
N LEU A 128 -1.81 -3.70 -0.05
CA LEU A 128 -2.60 -4.19 -1.18
C LEU A 128 -2.75 -3.18 -2.33
N PHE A 129 -1.99 -2.09 -2.30
CA PHE A 129 -2.08 -1.01 -3.27
C PHE A 129 -0.86 -1.00 -4.19
N LEU A 130 -1.09 -0.72 -5.47
CA LEU A 130 -0.01 -0.41 -6.41
C LEU A 130 0.49 1.02 -6.20
N ASP A 131 1.75 1.29 -6.51
CA ASP A 131 2.32 2.63 -6.44
C ASP A 131 1.55 3.63 -7.31
N GLU A 132 1.04 3.18 -8.46
CA GLU A 132 0.19 3.98 -9.33
C GLU A 132 -1.14 4.37 -8.68
N GLU A 133 -1.77 3.45 -7.91
CA GLU A 133 -2.99 3.75 -7.15
C GLU A 133 -2.70 4.80 -6.07
N ILE A 134 -1.60 4.63 -5.33
CA ILE A 134 -1.21 5.53 -4.23
C ILE A 134 -0.88 6.92 -4.78
N LEU A 135 -0.13 7.00 -5.88
CA LEU A 135 0.22 8.26 -6.54
C LEU A 135 -1.01 8.99 -7.05
N LEU A 136 -1.96 8.26 -7.67
CA LEU A 136 -3.21 8.84 -8.13
C LEU A 136 -4.04 9.41 -6.96
N TYR A 137 -4.11 8.67 -5.84
CA TYR A 137 -4.78 9.15 -4.63
C TYR A 137 -4.13 10.44 -4.10
N ALA A 138 -2.80 10.46 -4.00
CA ALA A 138 -2.04 11.63 -3.54
C ALA A 138 -2.31 12.88 -4.40
N LYS A 139 -2.32 12.70 -5.74
CA LYS A 139 -2.63 13.78 -6.69
C LYS A 139 -4.06 14.29 -6.55
N LEU A 140 -5.04 13.39 -6.46
CA LEU A 140 -6.45 13.76 -6.34
C LEU A 140 -6.76 14.48 -5.01
N LYS A 141 -6.10 14.09 -3.92
CA LYS A 141 -6.18 14.76 -2.61
C LYS A 141 -5.30 16.02 -2.51
N LYS A 142 -4.54 16.36 -3.56
CA LYS A 142 -3.62 17.51 -3.62
C LYS A 142 -2.60 17.51 -2.47
N LEU A 143 -2.10 16.32 -2.10
CA LEU A 143 -1.08 16.18 -1.06
C LEU A 143 0.26 16.75 -1.55
N LYS A 144 1.07 17.26 -0.61
CA LYS A 144 2.43 17.74 -0.90
C LYS A 144 3.42 16.59 -0.80
N PHE A 145 4.17 16.34 -1.88
CA PHE A 145 5.23 15.32 -1.96
C PHE A 145 6.20 15.63 -3.11
N SER A 146 7.41 15.07 -3.07
CA SER A 146 8.32 14.96 -4.21
C SER A 146 8.11 13.63 -4.94
N ILE A 147 8.37 13.65 -6.25
CA ILE A 147 8.45 12.44 -7.07
C ILE A 147 9.94 12.14 -7.26
N GLU A 148 10.45 11.16 -6.53
CA GLU A 148 11.78 10.63 -6.74
C GLU A 148 11.71 9.43 -7.69
N LYS A 149 12.63 9.37 -8.66
CA LYS A 149 12.76 8.19 -9.52
C LYS A 149 13.47 7.11 -8.73
N GLU A 150 12.72 6.08 -8.35
CA GLU A 150 13.30 4.89 -7.72
C GLU A 150 14.20 4.16 -8.74
N THR A 151 15.46 3.95 -8.38
CA THR A 151 16.43 3.22 -9.19
C THR A 151 16.15 1.73 -9.09
N LYS A 152 15.45 1.18 -10.09
CA LYS A 152 15.17 -0.26 -10.13
C LYS A 152 16.40 -1.06 -10.54
N ASP A 153 16.67 -2.11 -9.78
CA ASP A 153 17.67 -3.12 -10.13
C ASP A 153 17.15 -4.04 -11.25
N LYS A 154 17.92 -5.08 -11.60
CA LYS A 154 17.55 -6.02 -12.67
C LYS A 154 16.22 -6.73 -12.40
N ILE A 155 15.96 -7.11 -11.15
CA ILE A 155 14.75 -7.83 -10.75
C ILE A 155 13.55 -6.88 -10.77
N GLY A 156 13.71 -5.64 -10.29
CA GLY A 156 12.67 -4.64 -10.35
C GLY A 156 12.26 -4.25 -11.76
N ARG A 157 13.23 -4.21 -12.69
CA ARG A 157 12.94 -4.01 -14.12
C ARG A 157 12.18 -5.19 -14.71
N PHE A 158 12.65 -6.41 -14.45
CA PHE A 158 12.00 -7.64 -14.91
C PHE A 158 10.54 -7.72 -14.45
N ILE A 159 10.27 -7.45 -13.17
CA ILE A 159 8.90 -7.46 -12.63
C ILE A 159 8.07 -6.31 -13.23
N GLY A 160 8.68 -5.14 -13.44
CA GLY A 160 8.02 -4.01 -14.09
C GLY A 160 7.63 -4.29 -15.55
N GLU A 161 8.48 -4.96 -16.31
CA GLU A 161 8.19 -5.43 -17.67
C GLU A 161 7.14 -6.53 -17.67
N SER A 162 7.24 -7.46 -16.72
CA SER A 162 6.25 -8.53 -16.55
C SER A 162 4.86 -7.98 -16.24
N GLU A 163 4.73 -6.94 -15.42
CA GLU A 163 3.44 -6.30 -15.13
C GLU A 163 2.81 -5.65 -16.37
N LYS A 164 3.62 -5.15 -17.31
CA LYS A 164 3.11 -4.59 -18.58
C LYS A 164 2.54 -5.68 -19.50
N ASN A 165 3.24 -6.82 -19.57
CA ASN A 165 2.86 -7.94 -20.44
C ASN A 165 1.78 -8.82 -19.81
N HIS A 166 1.77 -8.90 -18.48
CA HIS A 166 0.86 -9.69 -17.66
C HIS A 166 0.33 -8.81 -16.51
N PRO A 167 -0.75 -8.06 -16.76
CA PRO A 167 -1.36 -7.22 -15.74
C PRO A 167 -1.71 -8.03 -14.48
N GLU A 168 -1.50 -7.43 -13.31
CA GLU A 168 -1.73 -8.02 -11.98
C GLU A 168 -0.65 -9.01 -11.51
N ILE A 169 0.48 -9.18 -12.22
CA ILE A 169 1.52 -10.14 -11.78
C ILE A 169 2.08 -9.81 -10.40
N LYS A 170 2.28 -8.52 -10.07
CA LYS A 170 2.73 -8.12 -8.72
C LYS A 170 1.70 -8.49 -7.65
N ARG A 171 0.41 -8.35 -7.97
CA ARG A 171 -0.68 -8.76 -7.08
C ARG A 171 -0.72 -10.27 -6.93
N ALA A 172 -0.53 -11.01 -8.01
CA ALA A 172 -0.47 -12.47 -7.98
C ALA A 172 0.66 -12.95 -7.07
N ILE A 173 1.87 -12.39 -7.21
CA ILE A 173 3.03 -12.71 -6.36
C ILE A 173 2.70 -12.48 -4.87
N VAL A 174 2.18 -11.30 -4.53
CA VAL A 174 1.83 -10.96 -3.14
C VAL A 174 0.68 -11.83 -2.61
N ASN A 175 -0.34 -12.11 -3.42
CA ASN A 175 -1.47 -12.95 -3.01
C ASN A 175 -1.05 -14.40 -2.78
N SER A 176 -0.20 -14.96 -3.64
CA SER A 176 0.37 -16.30 -3.43
C SER A 176 1.16 -16.37 -2.13
N LEU A 177 1.92 -15.32 -1.78
CA LEU A 177 2.57 -15.27 -0.46
C LEU A 177 1.54 -15.31 0.68
N LEU A 178 0.45 -14.55 0.58
CA LEU A 178 -0.59 -14.54 1.60
C LEU A 178 -1.25 -15.92 1.73
N GLU A 179 -1.58 -16.58 0.62
CA GLU A 179 -2.17 -17.93 0.61
C GLU A 179 -1.27 -19.00 1.26
N LEU A 180 0.06 -18.81 1.20
CA LEU A 180 1.01 -19.73 1.82
C LEU A 180 1.08 -19.61 3.35
N TYR A 181 0.66 -18.47 3.92
CA TYR A 181 0.95 -18.16 5.34
C TYR A 181 -0.23 -17.64 6.16
N LEU A 182 -1.39 -17.35 5.55
CA LEU A 182 -2.60 -16.83 6.20
C LEU A 182 -3.84 -17.59 5.73
#